data_AF-A0A3M1H184-F1
#
_entry.id   AF-A0A3M1H184-F1
#
_cell.length_a   1.000
_cell.length_b   1.000
_cell.length_c   1.000
_cell.angle_alpha   90.00
_cell.angle_beta   90.00
_cell.angle_gamma   90.00
#
_symmetry.space_group_name_H-M   'P 1'
#
loop_
_entity.id
_entity.type
_entity.pdbx_description
1 polymer ?
#
loop_
_entity_poly.entity_id
_entity_poly.type
_entity_poly.pdbx_seq_one_letter_code
_entity_poly.pdbx_strand_id
1 'polypeptide(L)'
;MTDEFDFDDTCITEQDLLENPTARVPVLLCLDTSGSMSGQPIRELAEGVELFYREVTEDELACHSVEIAIVTFGGTVQTHADFGPVQQRPDLSFTASGATPMGRAVLEGLCRLEERKSDYKSHGVDYYQPWLVLMTDGAPTDDITEAASRCSALVEARQLTVFPIGIGPHANLETLARFSPRRTPLRLQGLEFRKFFEWLSKSVQRVSASIPGQSVPLPAPTGWSSV
;
A
#
# COMPACT_ATOMS: atom_id res chain seq x y z
N MET A 1 -37.52 23.18 -6.77
CA MET A 1 -36.15 23.32 -7.28
C MET A 1 -35.28 22.81 -6.17
N THR A 2 -35.04 21.51 -6.20
CA THR A 2 -34.30 20.76 -5.19
C THR A 2 -33.34 19.92 -6.02
N ASP A 3 -32.07 20.30 -5.99
CA ASP A 3 -30.96 19.51 -6.52
C ASP A 3 -30.89 18.20 -5.74
N GLU A 4 -31.17 17.10 -6.43
CA GLU A 4 -30.75 15.77 -6.00
C GLU A 4 -29.29 15.63 -6.40
N PHE A 5 -28.40 15.75 -5.41
CA PHE A 5 -27.03 15.27 -5.51
C PHE A 5 -27.07 13.75 -5.40
N ASP A 6 -26.85 13.09 -6.53
CA ASP A 6 -26.70 11.65 -6.61
C ASP A 6 -25.36 11.27 -5.96
N PHE A 7 -25.43 10.58 -4.82
CA PHE A 7 -24.30 10.00 -4.11
C PHE A 7 -24.40 8.49 -4.27
N ASP A 8 -23.87 7.95 -5.37
CA ASP A 8 -23.41 6.56 -5.43
C ASP A 8 -22.49 6.39 -6.65
N ASP A 9 -21.18 6.54 -6.46
CA ASP A 9 -20.19 6.24 -7.52
C ASP A 9 -18.94 5.56 -6.95
N THR A 10 -19.17 4.58 -6.06
CA THR A 10 -18.13 3.71 -5.48
C THR A 10 -18.11 2.29 -6.06
N CYS A 11 -18.90 2.02 -7.10
CA CYS A 11 -18.90 0.72 -7.76
C CYS A 11 -18.11 0.84 -9.06
N ILE A 12 -17.04 0.07 -9.22
CA ILE A 12 -16.42 -0.10 -10.53
C ILE A 12 -17.53 -0.61 -11.46
N THR A 13 -17.87 0.14 -12.50
CA THR A 13 -18.94 -0.27 -13.39
C THR A 13 -18.49 -1.50 -14.18
N GLU A 14 -19.42 -2.40 -14.54
CA GLU A 14 -19.11 -3.53 -15.43
C GLU A 14 -18.47 -3.04 -16.75
N GLN A 15 -18.76 -1.80 -17.16
CA GLN A 15 -18.16 -1.15 -18.32
C GLN A 15 -16.68 -0.82 -18.11
N ASP A 16 -16.25 -0.30 -16.95
CA ASP A 16 -14.84 0.00 -16.65
C ASP A 16 -13.95 -1.25 -16.59
N LEU A 17 -14.54 -2.41 -16.27
CA LEU A 17 -13.85 -3.71 -16.25
C LEU A 17 -13.80 -4.37 -17.64
N LEU A 18 -14.79 -4.12 -18.49
CA LEU A 18 -14.86 -4.65 -19.86
C LEU A 18 -14.04 -3.82 -20.86
N GLU A 19 -13.91 -2.51 -20.65
CA GLU A 19 -13.23 -1.60 -21.58
C GLU A 19 -11.70 -1.55 -21.41
N ASN A 20 -11.19 -2.05 -20.29
CA ASN A 20 -9.76 -2.05 -20.00
C ASN A 20 -9.23 -3.48 -19.78
N PRO A 21 -8.70 -4.16 -20.82
CA PRO A 21 -8.16 -5.53 -20.73
C PRO A 21 -6.86 -5.61 -19.90
N THR A 22 -6.45 -4.51 -19.28
CA THR A 22 -5.21 -4.41 -18.52
C THR A 22 -5.39 -5.05 -17.16
N ALA A 23 -4.53 -6.03 -16.85
CA ALA A 23 -4.55 -6.69 -15.55
C ALA A 23 -4.32 -5.69 -14.41
N ARG A 24 -5.01 -5.90 -13.29
CA ARG A 24 -5.02 -4.97 -12.14
C ARG A 24 -3.89 -5.25 -11.16
N VAL A 25 -3.31 -4.21 -10.58
CA VAL A 25 -2.30 -4.29 -9.50
C VAL A 25 -2.90 -3.66 -8.24
N PRO A 26 -3.46 -4.46 -7.31
CA PRO A 26 -3.91 -3.95 -6.02
C PRO A 26 -2.73 -3.61 -5.11
N VAL A 27 -2.62 -2.35 -4.72
CA VAL A 27 -1.60 -1.81 -3.80
C VAL A 27 -2.26 -1.29 -2.53
N LEU A 28 -2.05 -1.96 -1.40
CA LEU A 28 -2.48 -1.49 -0.10
C LEU A 28 -1.34 -0.73 0.60
N LEU A 29 -1.57 0.55 0.88
CA LEU A 29 -0.71 1.37 1.73
C LEU A 29 -1.18 1.23 3.18
N CYS A 30 -0.39 0.57 4.02
CA CYS A 30 -0.63 0.42 5.45
C CYS A 30 0.30 1.38 6.21
N LEU A 31 -0.25 2.52 6.63
CA LEU A 31 0.50 3.70 7.03
C LEU A 31 0.38 3.98 8.54
N ASP A 32 1.52 4.07 9.21
CA ASP A 32 1.60 4.47 10.61
C ASP A 32 1.30 5.96 10.76
N THR A 33 0.33 6.25 11.61
CA THR A 33 -0.10 7.60 12.01
C THR A 33 -0.13 7.72 13.54
N SER A 34 0.65 6.89 14.24
CA SER A 34 0.79 6.92 15.70
C SER A 34 1.52 8.18 16.18
N GLY A 35 1.51 8.43 17.49
CA GLY A 35 2.11 9.64 18.06
C GLY A 35 3.60 9.85 17.75
N SER A 36 4.36 8.77 17.49
CA SER A 36 5.78 8.83 17.13
C SER A 36 6.03 9.41 15.73
N MET A 37 5.01 9.44 14.87
CA MET A 37 5.07 10.02 13.54
C MET A 37 4.92 11.56 13.53
N SER A 38 4.69 12.16 14.70
CA SER A 38 4.45 13.60 14.82
C SER A 38 5.61 14.47 14.29
N GLY A 39 5.25 15.64 13.76
CA GLY A 39 6.22 16.60 13.21
C GLY A 39 6.53 16.37 11.74
N GLN A 40 7.80 16.16 11.42
CA GLN A 40 8.28 16.01 10.04
C GLN A 40 7.87 14.67 9.38
N PRO A 41 7.91 13.50 10.05
CA PRO A 41 7.61 12.22 9.41
C PRO A 41 6.21 12.14 8.79
N ILE A 42 5.16 12.58 9.51
CA ILE A 42 3.78 12.56 9.00
C ILE A 42 3.59 13.48 7.78
N ARG A 43 4.32 14.60 7.72
CA ARG A 43 4.25 15.55 6.59
C ARG A 43 4.91 14.97 5.35
N GLU A 44 6.10 14.41 5.49
CA GLU A 44 6.81 13.80 4.37
C GLU A 44 6.15 12.49 3.91
N LEU A 45 5.51 11.77 4.82
CA LEU A 45 4.64 10.65 4.47
C LEU A 45 3.49 11.14 3.57
N ALA A 46 2.78 12.20 3.98
CA ALA A 46 1.71 12.79 3.18
C ALA A 46 2.21 13.23 1.80
N GLU A 47 3.31 14.01 1.74
CA GLU A 47 3.93 14.43 0.47
C GLU A 47 4.39 13.26 -0.39
N GLY A 48 4.89 12.19 0.23
CA GLY A 48 5.33 10.98 -0.45
C GLY A 48 4.16 10.22 -1.08
N VAL A 49 3.06 10.04 -0.36
CA VAL A 49 1.85 9.41 -0.89
C VAL A 49 1.27 10.26 -2.03
N GLU A 50 1.21 11.58 -1.86
CA GLU A 50 0.81 12.52 -2.92
C GLU A 50 1.66 12.36 -4.19
N LEU A 51 2.97 12.25 -4.03
CA LEU A 51 3.88 11.99 -5.14
C LEU A 51 3.61 10.64 -5.80
N PHE A 52 3.40 9.58 -5.02
CA PHE A 52 3.10 8.26 -5.55
C PHE A 52 1.85 8.28 -6.44
N TYR A 53 0.76 8.88 -5.97
CA TYR A 53 -0.45 9.05 -6.78
C TYR A 53 -0.16 9.79 -8.07
N ARG A 54 0.59 10.89 -8.01
CA ARG A 54 0.95 11.68 -9.20
C ARG A 54 1.74 10.85 -10.22
N GLU A 55 2.83 10.22 -9.79
CA GLU A 55 3.72 9.45 -10.68
C GLU A 55 3.02 8.24 -11.32
N VAL A 56 2.09 7.60 -10.59
CA VAL A 56 1.29 6.50 -11.13
C VAL A 56 0.21 7.01 -12.09
N THR A 57 -0.39 8.17 -11.81
CA THR A 57 -1.40 8.80 -12.69
C THR A 57 -0.79 9.29 -14.00
N GLU A 58 0.44 9.81 -13.97
CA GLU A 58 1.15 10.31 -15.15
C GLU A 58 1.68 9.20 -16.08
N ASP A 59 1.70 7.94 -15.63
CA ASP A 59 2.16 6.81 -16.44
C ASP A 59 1.02 6.21 -17.29
N GLU A 60 1.26 6.07 -18.59
CA GLU A 60 0.27 5.65 -19.59
C GLU A 60 -0.33 4.25 -19.33
N LEU A 61 0.38 3.36 -18.65
CA LEU A 61 -0.09 2.00 -18.36
C LEU A 61 -0.53 1.85 -16.91
N ALA A 62 0.28 2.32 -15.97
CA ALA A 62 0.03 2.14 -14.55
C ALA A 62 -1.23 2.87 -14.09
N CYS A 63 -1.58 4.01 -14.71
CA CYS A 63 -2.81 4.73 -14.37
C CYS A 63 -4.08 3.87 -14.62
N HIS A 64 -3.99 2.88 -15.50
CA HIS A 64 -5.08 1.97 -15.84
C HIS A 64 -4.99 0.64 -15.09
N SER A 65 -3.82 0.23 -14.63
CA SER A 65 -3.63 -1.05 -13.91
C SER A 65 -3.78 -0.92 -12.40
N VAL A 66 -3.36 0.21 -11.82
CA VAL A 66 -3.10 0.30 -10.39
C VAL A 66 -4.36 0.72 -9.64
N GLU A 67 -4.71 -0.07 -8.64
CA GLU A 67 -5.74 0.28 -7.67
C GLU A 67 -5.12 0.43 -6.29
N ILE A 68 -5.42 1.53 -5.61
CA ILE A 68 -4.79 1.87 -4.33
C ILE A 68 -5.85 1.90 -3.25
N ALA A 69 -5.55 1.28 -2.12
CA ALA A 69 -6.27 1.42 -0.87
C ALA A 69 -5.31 1.91 0.23
N ILE A 70 -5.85 2.64 1.20
CA ILE A 70 -5.08 3.20 2.32
C ILE A 70 -5.71 2.79 3.64
N VAL A 71 -4.93 2.07 4.44
CA VAL A 71 -5.24 1.78 5.85
C VAL A 71 -4.25 2.56 6.71
N THR A 72 -4.76 3.37 7.62
CA THR A 72 -3.96 4.11 8.60
C THR A 72 -4.09 3.47 9.98
N PHE A 73 -3.06 3.59 10.80
CA PHE A 73 -3.11 3.15 12.19
C PHE A 73 -2.41 4.11 13.13
N GLY A 74 -3.16 4.66 14.08
CA GLY A 74 -2.74 5.68 15.04
C GLY A 74 -3.80 5.85 16.13
N GLY A 75 -3.68 5.07 17.20
CA GLY A 75 -4.74 4.87 18.21
C GLY A 75 -5.76 3.82 17.76
N THR A 76 -6.38 4.03 16.61
CA THR A 76 -7.31 3.09 15.98
C THR A 76 -6.86 2.76 14.56
N VAL A 77 -7.29 1.61 14.04
CA VAL A 77 -7.13 1.25 12.63
C VAL A 77 -8.28 1.87 11.86
N GLN A 78 -7.98 2.57 10.77
CA GLN A 78 -8.98 3.21 9.92
C GLN A 78 -8.68 2.92 8.45
N THR A 79 -9.71 2.61 7.70
CA THR A 79 -9.64 2.62 6.23
C THR A 79 -9.84 4.05 5.78
N HIS A 80 -8.75 4.69 5.39
CA HIS A 80 -8.75 6.06 4.89
C HIS A 80 -9.31 6.12 3.47
N ALA A 81 -9.00 5.11 2.65
CA ALA A 81 -9.59 4.91 1.33
C ALA A 81 -9.65 3.43 0.99
N ASP A 82 -10.75 2.99 0.39
CA ASP A 82 -10.86 1.65 -0.17
C ASP A 82 -10.19 1.58 -1.55
N PHE A 83 -10.06 0.37 -2.10
CA PHE A 83 -9.42 0.18 -3.41
C PHE A 83 -10.21 0.90 -4.50
N GLY A 84 -9.53 1.83 -5.17
CA GLY A 84 -10.04 2.54 -6.33
C GLY A 84 -8.93 2.87 -7.32
N PRO A 85 -9.31 3.29 -8.54
CA PRO A 85 -8.36 3.74 -9.55
C PRO A 85 -7.57 4.94 -9.03
N VAL A 86 -6.30 5.07 -9.42
CA VAL A 86 -5.39 6.13 -8.94
C VAL A 86 -5.94 7.54 -9.18
N GLN A 87 -6.78 7.73 -10.21
CA GLN A 87 -7.43 8.98 -10.56
C GLN A 87 -8.46 9.43 -9.52
N GLN A 88 -9.07 8.49 -8.80
CA GLN A 88 -10.01 8.76 -7.71
C GLN A 88 -9.25 8.93 -6.39
N ARG A 89 -8.27 9.84 -6.39
CA ARG A 89 -7.44 10.10 -5.22
C ARG A 89 -8.27 10.71 -4.08
N PRO A 90 -8.22 10.16 -2.86
CA PRO A 90 -8.90 10.74 -1.70
C PRO A 90 -8.18 12.01 -1.21
N ASP A 91 -8.82 12.78 -0.32
CA ASP A 91 -8.14 13.82 0.43
C ASP A 91 -7.15 13.19 1.43
N LEU A 92 -5.86 13.47 1.25
CA LEU A 92 -4.78 12.91 2.05
C LEU A 92 -4.40 13.85 3.20
N SER A 93 -5.14 13.75 4.31
CA SER A 93 -4.80 14.41 5.56
C SER A 93 -4.52 13.39 6.66
N PHE A 94 -3.26 13.33 7.10
CA PHE A 94 -2.82 12.43 8.16
C PHE A 94 -2.51 13.20 9.43
N THR A 95 -3.03 12.72 10.56
CA THR A 95 -2.76 13.29 11.88
C THR A 95 -2.09 12.23 12.76
N ALA A 96 -0.90 12.55 13.26
CA ALA A 96 -0.15 11.67 14.15
C ALA A 96 -0.78 11.65 15.56
N SER A 97 -1.33 10.53 16.00
CA SER A 97 -1.92 10.40 17.33
C SER A 97 -2.02 8.95 17.80
N GLY A 98 -2.08 8.75 19.13
CA GLY A 98 -2.42 7.47 19.72
C GLY A 98 -1.34 6.39 19.62
N ALA A 99 -1.76 5.16 19.93
CA ALA A 99 -0.95 3.95 19.95
C ALA A 99 -0.68 3.38 18.54
N THR A 100 0.08 2.30 18.44
CA THR A 100 0.50 1.69 17.16
C THR A 100 -0.13 0.30 17.02
N PRO A 101 -1.42 0.17 16.63
CA PRO A 101 -2.11 -1.12 16.52
C PRO A 101 -1.79 -1.82 15.19
N MET A 102 -0.51 -2.13 15.00
CA MET A 102 0.06 -2.63 13.75
C MET A 102 -0.47 -4.01 13.36
N GLY A 103 -0.63 -4.92 14.32
CA GLY A 103 -1.12 -6.27 14.05
C GLY A 103 -2.52 -6.23 13.47
N ARG A 104 -3.40 -5.45 14.10
CA ARG A 104 -4.76 -5.19 13.61
C ARG A 104 -4.78 -4.50 12.24
N ALA A 105 -3.91 -3.51 12.03
CA ALA A 105 -3.83 -2.79 10.75
C ALA A 105 -3.44 -3.70 9.59
N VAL A 106 -2.45 -4.57 9.81
CA VAL A 106 -2.02 -5.54 8.81
C VAL A 106 -3.13 -6.56 8.52
N LEU A 107 -3.82 -7.07 9.54
CA LEU A 107 -4.94 -8.00 9.34
C LEU A 107 -6.09 -7.38 8.55
N GLU A 108 -6.47 -6.14 8.86
CA GLU A 108 -7.45 -5.37 8.09
C GLU A 108 -7.01 -5.23 6.63
N GLY A 109 -5.75 -4.85 6.41
CA GLY A 109 -5.17 -4.75 5.09
C GLY A 109 -5.20 -6.05 4.29
N LEU A 110 -4.90 -7.18 4.93
CA LEU A 110 -4.98 -8.51 4.31
C LEU A 110 -6.42 -8.89 3.95
N CYS A 111 -7.39 -8.52 4.79
CA CYS A 111 -8.81 -8.74 4.50
C CYS A 111 -9.23 -8.02 3.22
N ARG A 112 -8.92 -6.73 3.11
CA ARG A 112 -9.23 -5.91 1.93
C ARG A 112 -8.56 -6.40 0.66
N LEU A 113 -7.29 -6.82 0.76
CA LEU A 113 -6.57 -7.41 -0.37
C LEU A 113 -7.25 -8.70 -0.85
N GLU A 114 -7.77 -9.54 0.05
CA GLU A 114 -8.46 -10.78 -0.32
C GLU A 114 -9.86 -10.51 -0.88
N GLU A 115 -10.59 -9.55 -0.34
CA GLU A 115 -11.88 -9.08 -0.85
C GLU A 115 -11.71 -8.58 -2.30
N ARG A 116 -10.78 -7.65 -2.53
CA ARG A 116 -10.54 -7.11 -3.88
C ARG A 116 -10.07 -8.17 -4.88
N LYS A 117 -9.25 -9.13 -4.45
CA LYS A 117 -8.90 -10.30 -5.29
C LYS A 117 -10.11 -11.15 -5.65
N SER A 118 -11.03 -11.32 -4.71
CA SER A 118 -12.25 -12.11 -4.92
C SER A 118 -13.17 -11.39 -5.91
N ASP A 119 -13.26 -10.07 -5.81
CA ASP A 119 -13.99 -9.23 -6.76
C ASP A 119 -13.43 -9.40 -8.16
N TYR A 120 -12.10 -9.29 -8.35
CA TYR A 120 -11.48 -9.51 -9.67
C TYR A 120 -11.82 -10.88 -10.24
N LYS A 121 -11.70 -11.95 -9.45
CA LYS A 121 -12.01 -13.32 -9.90
C LYS A 121 -13.47 -13.48 -10.30
N SER A 122 -14.38 -12.89 -9.54
CA SER A 122 -15.83 -12.99 -9.81
C SER A 122 -16.23 -12.30 -11.12
N HIS A 123 -15.49 -11.27 -11.52
CA HIS A 123 -15.70 -10.53 -12.77
C HIS A 123 -14.76 -10.97 -13.92
N GLY A 124 -13.97 -12.03 -13.73
CA GLY A 124 -13.04 -12.52 -14.76
C GLY A 124 -11.89 -11.57 -15.09
N VAL A 125 -11.53 -10.68 -14.16
CA VAL A 125 -10.48 -9.68 -14.31
C VAL A 125 -9.14 -10.29 -13.91
N ASP A 126 -8.16 -10.25 -14.82
CA ASP A 126 -6.80 -10.64 -14.51
C ASP A 126 -6.15 -9.64 -13.53
N TYR A 127 -5.32 -10.15 -12.63
CA TYR A 127 -4.62 -9.30 -11.66
C TYR A 127 -3.21 -9.83 -11.35
N TYR A 128 -2.31 -8.91 -11.06
CA TYR A 128 -0.96 -9.19 -10.59
C TYR A 128 -0.95 -9.49 -9.09
N GLN A 129 0.15 -10.07 -8.61
CA GLN A 129 0.33 -10.31 -7.18
C GLN A 129 0.13 -9.02 -6.37
N PRO A 130 -0.79 -9.00 -5.39
CA PRO A 130 -1.06 -7.83 -4.56
C PRO A 130 0.12 -7.35 -3.73
N TRP A 131 0.16 -6.05 -3.45
CA TRP A 131 1.22 -5.40 -2.69
C TRP A 131 0.69 -4.88 -1.36
N LEU A 132 1.41 -5.17 -0.28
CA LEU A 132 1.23 -4.58 1.04
C LEU A 132 2.47 -3.73 1.36
N VAL A 133 2.30 -2.42 1.39
CA VAL A 133 3.36 -1.48 1.78
C VAL A 133 3.14 -1.09 3.24
N LEU A 134 3.92 -1.67 4.15
CA LEU A 134 3.82 -1.40 5.58
C LEU A 134 4.87 -0.36 5.97
N MET A 135 4.43 0.82 6.41
CA MET A 135 5.32 1.93 6.77
C MET A 135 5.13 2.31 8.23
N THR A 136 6.16 2.14 9.06
CA THR A 136 6.08 2.34 10.52
C THR A 136 7.46 2.49 11.14
N ASP A 137 7.55 3.07 12.34
CA ASP A 137 8.75 3.02 13.17
C ASP A 137 8.97 1.63 13.82
N GLY A 138 8.07 0.67 13.63
CA GLY A 138 8.25 -0.72 14.04
C GLY A 138 7.95 -0.99 15.52
N ALA A 139 7.30 -0.08 16.25
CA ALA A 139 6.98 -0.27 17.67
C ALA A 139 5.49 -0.62 17.90
N PRO A 140 5.04 -1.86 17.62
CA PRO A 140 3.64 -2.23 17.80
C PRO A 140 3.24 -2.19 19.29
N THR A 141 1.98 -1.84 19.52
CA THR A 141 1.34 -1.83 20.84
C THR A 141 0.34 -2.97 21.04
N ASP A 142 0.15 -3.79 20.01
CA ASP A 142 -0.68 -4.99 19.98
C ASP A 142 0.15 -6.24 19.61
N ASP A 143 -0.46 -7.42 19.73
CA ASP A 143 0.16 -8.67 19.28
C ASP A 143 0.13 -8.76 17.75
N ILE A 144 1.32 -8.92 17.16
CA ILE A 144 1.51 -9.02 15.71
C ILE A 144 1.67 -10.46 15.22
N THR A 145 1.62 -11.45 16.11
CA THR A 145 1.99 -12.83 15.79
C THR A 145 1.13 -13.44 14.69
N GLU A 146 -0.19 -13.27 14.78
CA GLU A 146 -1.12 -13.73 13.73
C GLU A 146 -0.86 -13.01 12.41
N ALA A 147 -0.77 -11.67 12.45
CA ALA A 147 -0.57 -10.84 11.26
C ALA A 147 0.74 -11.22 10.52
N ALA A 148 1.83 -11.35 11.25
CA ALA A 148 3.13 -11.75 10.73
C ALA A 148 3.11 -13.17 10.13
N SER A 149 2.43 -14.11 10.81
CA SER A 149 2.29 -15.49 10.32
C SER A 149 1.50 -15.55 9.01
N ARG A 150 0.36 -14.84 8.93
CA ARG A 150 -0.46 -14.77 7.71
C ARG A 150 0.29 -14.10 6.56
N CYS A 151 0.96 -12.97 6.80
CA CYS A 151 1.80 -12.33 5.79
C CYS A 151 2.89 -13.27 5.26
N SER A 152 3.61 -13.94 6.17
CA SER A 152 4.68 -14.87 5.79
C SER A 152 4.17 -16.01 4.91
N ALA A 153 3.05 -16.63 5.29
CA ALA A 153 2.42 -17.69 4.50
C ALA A 153 2.03 -17.22 3.09
N LEU A 154 1.41 -16.03 2.97
CA LEU A 154 1.02 -15.46 1.68
C LEU A 154 2.23 -15.08 0.81
N VAL A 155 3.31 -14.58 1.42
CA VAL A 155 4.57 -14.26 0.71
C VAL A 155 5.23 -15.53 0.19
N GLU A 156 5.31 -16.58 1.01
CA GLU A 156 5.90 -17.86 0.61
C GLU A 156 5.13 -18.52 -0.53
N ALA A 157 3.80 -18.47 -0.46
CA ALA A 157 2.87 -18.94 -1.49
C ALA A 157 2.87 -18.07 -2.76
N ARG A 158 3.65 -16.97 -2.81
CA ARG A 158 3.68 -16.00 -3.92
C ARG A 158 2.31 -15.36 -4.20
N GLN A 159 1.51 -15.19 -3.15
CA GLN A 159 0.18 -14.57 -3.20
C GLN A 159 0.17 -13.13 -2.69
N LEU A 160 1.24 -12.70 -2.01
CA LEU A 160 1.40 -11.31 -1.52
C LEU A 160 2.85 -10.86 -1.63
N THR A 161 3.07 -9.63 -2.05
CA THR A 161 4.36 -8.96 -1.95
C THR A 161 4.29 -7.94 -0.82
N VAL A 162 5.13 -8.09 0.20
CA VAL A 162 5.20 -7.16 1.34
C VAL A 162 6.44 -6.28 1.21
N PHE A 163 6.28 -4.97 1.41
CA PHE A 163 7.35 -3.99 1.56
C PHE A 163 7.32 -3.44 2.99
N PRO A 164 8.13 -4.00 3.90
CA PRO A 164 8.29 -3.44 5.24
C PRO A 164 9.26 -2.26 5.20
N ILE A 165 8.78 -1.08 5.55
CA ILE A 165 9.53 0.18 5.55
C ILE A 165 9.61 0.72 6.98
N GLY A 166 10.83 0.75 7.50
CA GLY A 166 11.17 1.32 8.79
C GLY A 166 11.37 2.83 8.71
N ILE A 167 10.64 3.57 9.54
CA ILE A 167 10.68 5.03 9.60
C ILE A 167 11.55 5.49 10.77
N GLY A 168 12.51 6.36 10.46
CA GLY A 168 13.37 6.97 11.46
C GLY A 168 14.54 6.11 11.93
N PRO A 169 15.46 6.69 12.72
CA PRO A 169 16.71 6.04 13.13
C PRO A 169 16.52 4.89 14.12
N HIS A 170 15.37 4.85 14.80
CA HIS A 170 15.05 3.83 15.80
C HIS A 170 14.08 2.77 15.30
N ALA A 171 13.88 2.70 13.98
CA ALA A 171 12.95 1.75 13.39
C ALA A 171 13.31 0.29 13.77
N ASN A 172 12.35 -0.44 14.34
CA ASN A 172 12.55 -1.83 14.74
C ASN A 172 12.43 -2.77 13.52
N LEU A 173 13.54 -2.92 12.80
CA LEU A 173 13.61 -3.74 11.60
C LEU A 173 13.43 -5.24 11.89
N GLU A 174 13.81 -5.70 13.07
CA GLU A 174 13.61 -7.11 13.47
C GLU A 174 12.11 -7.44 13.54
N THR A 175 11.31 -6.54 14.10
CA THR A 175 9.84 -6.68 14.15
C THR A 175 9.24 -6.66 12.76
N LEU A 176 9.68 -5.74 11.90
CA LEU A 176 9.23 -5.62 10.52
C LEU A 176 9.59 -6.84 9.66
N ALA A 177 10.75 -7.46 9.90
CA ALA A 177 11.21 -8.63 9.17
C ALA A 177 10.25 -9.84 9.34
N ARG A 178 9.52 -9.90 10.45
CA ARG A 178 8.52 -10.95 10.72
C ARG A 178 7.38 -10.98 9.70
N PHE A 179 7.12 -9.88 8.99
CA PHE A 179 6.06 -9.80 7.96
C PHE A 179 6.53 -10.18 6.56
N SER A 180 7.85 -10.30 6.33
CA SER A 180 8.41 -10.48 4.99
C SER A 180 9.60 -11.44 5.01
N PRO A 181 9.37 -12.76 4.90
CA PRO A 181 10.44 -13.76 4.94
C PRO A 181 11.39 -13.69 3.73
N ARG A 182 11.02 -12.99 2.64
CA ARG A 182 11.80 -12.91 1.40
C ARG A 182 12.45 -11.56 1.13
N ARG A 183 12.06 -10.50 1.83
CA ARG A 183 12.63 -9.16 1.65
C ARG A 183 13.05 -8.60 2.99
N THR A 184 14.29 -8.15 3.07
CA THR A 184 14.78 -7.40 4.22
C THR A 184 14.03 -6.07 4.33
N PRO A 185 13.56 -5.69 5.52
CA PRO A 185 12.99 -4.37 5.75
C PRO A 185 13.95 -3.27 5.32
N LEU A 186 13.42 -2.24 4.68
CA LEU A 186 14.20 -1.07 4.28
C LEU A 186 14.03 0.01 5.34
N ARG A 187 15.12 0.65 5.75
CA ARG A 187 15.04 1.85 6.57
C ARG A 187 15.16 3.09 5.69
N LEU A 188 14.24 4.05 5.83
CA LEU A 188 14.38 5.35 5.17
C LEU A 188 15.52 6.13 5.81
N GLN A 189 16.59 6.37 5.04
CA GLN A 189 17.66 7.30 5.43
C GLN A 189 17.08 8.72 5.44
N GLY A 190 17.36 9.50 6.49
CA GLY A 190 17.02 10.93 6.52
C GLY A 190 15.56 11.29 6.21
N LEU A 191 14.61 10.41 6.58
CA LEU A 191 13.18 10.54 6.24
C LEU A 191 12.90 10.77 4.73
N GLU A 192 13.62 10.08 3.85
CA GLU A 192 13.45 10.22 2.40
C GLU A 192 12.22 9.47 1.82
N PHE A 193 11.03 9.75 2.36
CA PHE A 193 9.76 9.18 1.89
C PHE A 193 9.54 9.42 0.40
N ARG A 194 9.83 10.64 -0.06
CA ARG A 194 9.68 11.04 -1.45
C ARG A 194 10.39 10.07 -2.41
N LYS A 195 11.66 9.80 -2.14
CA LYS A 195 12.47 8.89 -2.98
C LYS A 195 11.98 7.44 -2.92
N PHE A 196 11.48 7.00 -1.77
CA PHE A 196 10.83 5.69 -1.66
C PHE A 196 9.60 5.61 -2.54
N PHE A 197 8.72 6.61 -2.49
CA PHE A 197 7.50 6.63 -3.28
C PHE A 197 7.76 6.80 -4.78
N GLU A 198 8.80 7.54 -5.20
CA GLU A 198 9.29 7.55 -6.59
C GLU A 198 9.80 6.18 -7.05
N TRP A 199 10.49 5.46 -6.16
CA TRP A 199 10.92 4.11 -6.46
C TRP A 199 9.73 3.14 -6.50
N LEU A 200 8.75 3.32 -5.61
CA LEU A 200 7.55 2.51 -5.54
C LEU A 200 6.71 2.70 -6.81
N SER A 201 6.49 3.94 -7.27
CA SER A 201 5.78 4.22 -8.52
C SER A 201 6.46 3.54 -9.70
N LYS A 202 7.78 3.69 -9.85
CA LYS A 202 8.58 2.99 -10.89
C LYS A 202 8.47 1.48 -10.81
N SER A 203 8.41 0.94 -9.60
CA SER A 203 8.28 -0.51 -9.37
C SER A 203 6.90 -1.01 -9.80
N VAL A 204 5.84 -0.28 -9.47
CA VAL A 204 4.46 -0.60 -9.86
C VAL A 204 4.28 -0.46 -11.38
N GLN A 205 4.81 0.60 -12.00
CA GLN A 205 4.81 0.80 -13.45
C GLN A 205 5.45 -0.39 -14.17
N ARG A 206 6.59 -0.88 -13.67
CA ARG A 206 7.27 -2.05 -14.23
C ARG A 206 6.44 -3.34 -14.15
N VAL A 207 5.69 -3.54 -13.05
CA VAL A 207 4.80 -4.70 -12.92
C VAL A 207 3.60 -4.57 -13.84
N SER A 208 3.03 -3.38 -13.94
CA SER A 208 1.89 -3.08 -14.82
C SER A 208 2.22 -3.30 -16.30
N ALA A 209 3.48 -3.09 -16.70
CA ALA A 209 3.97 -3.35 -18.05
C ALA A 209 4.40 -4.82 -18.31
N SER A 210 4.17 -5.74 -17.36
CA SER A 210 4.65 -7.13 -17.42
C SER A 210 3.54 -8.15 -17.73
N ILE A 211 3.88 -9.44 -17.86
CA ILE A 211 2.88 -10.50 -18.07
C ILE A 211 2.33 -10.97 -16.72
N PRO A 212 0.99 -10.97 -16.51
CA PRO A 212 0.37 -11.50 -15.30
C PRO A 212 0.84 -12.94 -15.00
N GLY A 213 1.13 -13.22 -13.73
CA GLY A 213 1.64 -14.54 -13.29
C GLY A 213 3.15 -14.76 -13.46
N GLN A 214 3.90 -13.83 -14.08
CA GLN A 214 5.36 -13.87 -14.08
C GLN A 214 5.97 -13.09 -12.91
N SER A 215 7.09 -13.58 -12.38
CA SER A 215 7.85 -12.87 -11.36
C SER A 215 8.66 -11.75 -12.00
N VAL A 216 8.33 -10.50 -11.69
CA VAL A 216 9.07 -9.33 -12.18
C VAL A 216 10.15 -8.92 -11.19
N PRO A 217 11.44 -8.83 -11.60
CA PRO A 217 12.47 -8.28 -10.75
C PRO A 217 12.25 -6.77 -10.55
N LEU A 218 12.12 -6.35 -9.30
CA LEU A 218 11.97 -4.94 -8.95
C LEU A 218 13.32 -4.21 -9.03
N PRO A 219 13.34 -2.91 -9.37
CA PRO A 219 14.56 -2.12 -9.32
C PRO A 219 15.16 -2.14 -7.90
N ALA A 220 16.49 -2.17 -7.79
CA ALA A 220 17.13 -2.07 -6.48
C ALA A 220 16.84 -0.70 -5.86
N PRO A 221 16.53 -0.62 -4.55
CA PRO A 221 16.37 0.66 -3.86
C PRO A 221 17.75 1.33 -3.75
N THR A 222 17.99 2.39 -4.52
CA THR A 222 19.29 3.08 -4.59
C THR A 222 19.25 4.44 -3.89
N GLY A 223 20.12 4.64 -2.89
CA GLY A 223 20.48 5.97 -2.38
C GLY A 223 19.55 6.62 -1.35
N TRP A 224 18.54 5.91 -0.85
CA TRP A 224 17.61 6.38 0.21
C TRP A 224 17.28 5.32 1.26
N SER A 225 17.79 4.09 1.10
CA SER A 225 17.60 2.98 2.04
C SER A 225 18.93 2.48 2.58
N SER A 226 19.00 2.21 3.88
CA SER A 226 20.00 1.29 4.44
C SER A 226 19.34 -0.06 4.73
N VAL A 227 20.09 -1.14 4.49
CA VAL A 227 19.77 -2.49 4.99
C VAL A 227 20.07 -2.56 6.48
#